data_AF-A0A6B3ED25-F1
#
_entry.id   AF-A0A6B3ED25-F1
#
_cell.length_a   1.000
_cell.length_b   1.000
_cell.length_c   1.000
_cell.angle_alpha   90.00
_cell.angle_beta   90.00
_cell.angle_gamma   90.00
#
_symmetry.space_group_name_H-M   'P 1'
#
loop_
_entity.id
_entity.type
_entity.pdbx_description
1 polymer ?
#
loop_
_entity_poly.entity_id
_entity_poly.type
_entity_poly.pdbx_seq_one_letter_code
_entity_poly.pdbx_strand_id
1 'polypeptide(L)'
;GAELMVLGENAVFASGDLVIKVGRAPELLERAQLALRIADWLKESGVPAVRAARSEPLLVEGHPVTLWERLPEASRLATPADLAALLRQVHALSAPSFALPRRELLGGVERW
;
A
#
# COMPACT_ATOMS: atom_id res chain seq x y z
N GLY A 1 19.48 2.42 11.17
CA GLY A 1 19.77 2.46 9.72
C GLY A 1 18.61 1.82 8.98
N ALA A 2 18.55 1.98 7.66
CA ALA A 2 17.53 1.34 6.82
C ALA A 2 18.04 -0.02 6.31
N GLU A 3 17.20 -1.06 6.39
CA GLU A 3 17.49 -2.43 5.93
C GLU A 3 16.61 -2.78 4.74
N LEU A 4 17.18 -3.27 3.65
CA LEU A 4 16.42 -3.70 2.47
C LEU A 4 15.63 -4.97 2.79
N MET A 5 14.31 -4.91 2.64
CA MET A 5 13.40 -6.05 2.81
C MET A 5 13.11 -6.75 1.49
N VAL A 6 12.78 -5.97 0.45
CA VAL A 6 12.37 -6.47 -0.87
C VAL A 6 12.88 -5.51 -1.93
N LEU A 7 13.43 -6.06 -3.02
CA LEU A 7 13.77 -5.33 -4.22
C LEU A 7 13.07 -5.97 -5.42
N GLY A 8 12.13 -5.24 -6.00
CA GLY A 8 11.40 -5.64 -7.20
C GLY A 8 10.86 -4.42 -7.90
N GLU A 9 9.55 -4.37 -8.11
CA GLU A 9 8.89 -3.21 -8.68
C GLU A 9 9.05 -1.92 -7.83
N ASN A 10 9.22 -2.09 -6.52
CA ASN A 10 9.65 -1.04 -5.59
C ASN A 10 10.86 -1.54 -4.80
N ALA A 11 11.70 -0.63 -4.30
CA ALA A 11 12.64 -0.94 -3.23
C ALA A 11 11.96 -0.67 -1.88
N VAL A 12 11.89 -1.68 -1.02
CA VAL A 12 11.21 -1.62 0.28
C VAL A 12 12.23 -1.79 1.40
N PHE A 13 12.29 -0.83 2.30
CA PHE A 13 13.23 -0.82 3.42
C PHE A 13 12.50 -0.77 4.77
N ALA A 14 13.03 -1.45 5.78
CA ALA A 14 12.64 -1.25 7.17
C ALA A 14 13.57 -0.23 7.84
N SER A 15 13.03 0.64 8.69
CA SER A 15 13.81 1.56 9.53
C SER A 15 13.06 1.83 10.83
N GLY A 16 13.43 1.11 11.90
CA GLY A 16 12.68 1.13 13.16
C GLY A 16 11.25 0.65 12.95
N ASP A 17 10.29 1.48 13.36
CA ASP A 17 8.84 1.23 13.24
C ASP A 17 8.25 1.67 11.89
N LEU A 18 9.10 1.98 10.91
CA LEU A 18 8.68 2.40 9.58
C LEU A 18 9.09 1.40 8.50
N VAL A 19 8.24 1.30 7.49
CA VAL A 19 8.55 0.71 6.18
C VAL A 19 8.56 1.83 5.14
N ILE A 20 9.65 1.92 4.39
CA ILE A 20 9.90 2.93 3.37
C ILE A 20 9.78 2.24 2.02
N LYS A 21 8.81 2.64 1.19
CA LYS A 21 8.65 2.12 -0.17
C LYS A 21 9.06 3.19 -1.18
N VAL A 22 10.10 2.89 -1.96
CA VAL A 22 10.66 3.74 -3.02
C VAL A 22 10.19 3.20 -4.37
N GLY A 23 9.40 3.98 -5.10
CA GLY A 23 9.00 3.68 -6.47
C GLY A 23 10.16 3.91 -7.42
N ARG A 24 10.32 3.03 -8.42
CA ARG A 24 11.48 2.99 -9.32
C ARG A 24 11.57 4.12 -10.36
N ALA A 25 10.53 4.96 -10.49
CA ALA A 25 10.48 5.99 -11.52
C ALA A 25 9.48 7.11 -11.16
N PRO A 26 9.67 8.34 -11.67
CA PRO A 26 8.79 9.49 -11.38
C PRO A 26 7.32 9.29 -11.76
N GLU A 27 7.06 8.52 -12.82
CA GLU A 27 5.72 8.28 -13.34
C GLU A 27 4.83 7.49 -12.36
N LEU A 28 5.43 6.90 -11.31
CA LEU A 28 4.71 6.20 -10.25
C LEU A 28 4.15 7.12 -9.16
N LEU A 29 4.35 8.45 -9.25
CA LEU A 29 3.90 9.40 -8.23
C LEU A 29 2.37 9.38 -8.04
N GLU A 30 1.59 9.45 -9.12
CA GLU A 30 0.12 9.40 -9.03
C GLU A 30 -0.38 8.10 -8.41
N ARG A 31 0.28 6.98 -8.74
CA ARG A 31 -0.01 5.66 -8.17
C ARG A 31 0.33 5.61 -6.69
N ALA A 32 1.44 6.22 -6.26
CA ALA A 32 1.81 6.35 -4.85
C ALA A 32 0.78 7.18 -4.08
N GLN A 33 0.33 8.31 -4.62
CA GLN A 33 -0.73 9.13 -4.04
C GLN A 33 -2.06 8.36 -3.92
N LEU A 34 -2.44 7.60 -4.95
CA LEU A 34 -3.64 6.76 -4.91
C LEU A 34 -3.54 5.68 -3.83
N ALA A 35 -2.40 5.02 -3.68
CA ALA A 35 -2.19 4.03 -2.64
C ALA A 35 -2.36 4.62 -1.23
N LEU A 36 -1.87 5.83 -0.99
CA LEU A 36 -2.07 6.55 0.28
C LEU A 36 -3.55 6.89 0.51
N ARG A 37 -4.24 7.42 -0.51
CA ARG A 37 -5.70 7.69 -0.42
C ARG A 37 -6.51 6.43 -0.11
N ILE A 38 -6.15 5.29 -0.71
CA ILE A 38 -6.79 4.00 -0.42
C ILE A 38 -6.51 3.58 1.03
N ALA A 39 -5.28 3.73 1.51
CA ALA A 39 -4.93 3.39 2.88
C ALA A 39 -5.70 4.23 3.92
N ASP A 40 -5.83 5.53 3.67
CA ASP A 40 -6.61 6.44 4.51
C ASP A 40 -8.10 6.09 4.47
N TRP A 41 -8.67 5.84 3.30
CA TRP A 41 -10.07 5.39 3.18
C TRP A 41 -10.34 4.05 3.91
N LEU A 42 -9.44 3.08 3.79
CA LEU A 42 -9.54 1.80 4.52
C LEU A 42 -9.44 2.01 6.03
N LYS A 43 -8.60 2.94 6.49
CA LYS A 43 -8.49 3.33 7.91
C LYS A 43 -9.79 3.95 8.41
N GLU A 44 -10.32 4.94 7.71
CA GLU A 44 -11.59 5.61 8.03
C GLU A 44 -12.76 4.64 8.04
N SER A 45 -12.72 3.63 7.17
CA SER A 45 -13.72 2.57 7.07
C SER A 45 -13.56 1.46 8.13
N GLY A 46 -12.57 1.56 9.02
CA GLY A 46 -12.33 0.56 10.08
C GLY A 46 -11.73 -0.75 9.60
N VAL A 47 -11.27 -0.86 8.35
CA VAL A 47 -10.62 -2.06 7.82
C VAL A 47 -9.19 -2.15 8.38
N PRO A 48 -8.76 -3.30 8.92
CA PRO A 48 -7.42 -3.48 9.47
C PRO A 48 -6.40 -3.70 8.33
N ALA A 49 -6.02 -2.59 7.69
CA ALA A 49 -4.95 -2.52 6.70
C ALA A 49 -3.73 -1.78 7.28
N VAL A 50 -2.57 -1.94 6.65
CA VAL A 50 -1.36 -1.15 7.00
C VAL A 50 -1.67 0.34 6.91
N ARG A 51 -1.13 1.13 7.84
CA ARG A 51 -1.36 2.57 7.91
C ARG A 51 -0.20 3.32 7.29
N ALA A 52 -0.53 4.39 6.57
CA ALA A 52 0.47 5.32 6.10
C ALA A 52 0.96 6.17 7.29
N ALA A 53 2.27 6.26 7.46
CA ALA A 53 2.88 7.16 8.45
C ALA A 53 2.84 8.63 7.98
N ARG A 54 2.61 8.86 6.67
CA ARG A 54 2.34 10.16 6.06
C ARG A 54 1.30 10.03 4.97
N SER A 55 0.36 10.97 4.89
CA SER A 55 -0.70 10.97 3.87
C SER A 55 -0.24 11.39 2.47
N GLU A 56 0.97 11.94 2.33
CA GLU A 56 1.54 12.35 1.04
C GLU A 56 2.89 11.66 0.77
N PRO A 57 3.19 11.32 -0.50
CA PRO A 57 4.48 10.78 -0.87
C PRO A 57 5.52 11.89 -0.91
N LEU A 58 6.77 11.54 -0.61
CA LEU A 58 7.92 12.40 -0.89
C LEU A 58 8.40 12.13 -2.32
N LEU A 59 9.01 13.12 -2.97
CA LEU A 59 9.71 12.93 -4.23
C LEU A 59 11.20 13.18 -3.99
N VAL A 60 12.00 12.12 -4.09
CA VAL A 60 13.45 12.16 -3.80
C VAL A 60 14.18 11.73 -5.06
N GLU A 61 14.97 12.64 -5.65
CA GLU A 61 15.69 12.37 -6.91
C GLU A 61 14.79 11.79 -8.01
N GLY A 62 13.55 12.28 -8.10
CA GLY A 62 12.55 11.79 -9.05
C GLY A 62 11.84 10.50 -8.65
N HIS A 63 12.18 9.88 -7.52
CA HIS A 63 11.56 8.63 -7.08
C HIS A 63 10.48 8.92 -6.01
N PRO A 64 9.23 8.48 -6.20
CA PRO A 64 8.20 8.64 -5.18
C PRO A 64 8.48 7.72 -4.00
N VAL A 65 8.44 8.27 -2.78
CA VAL A 65 8.70 7.56 -1.53
C VAL A 65 7.48 7.65 -0.63
N THR A 66 6.98 6.50 -0.18
CA THR A 66 5.86 6.40 0.78
C THR A 66 6.33 5.78 2.08
N LEU A 67 5.81 6.28 3.20
CA LEU A 67 6.15 5.82 4.54
C LEU A 67 4.96 5.14 5.18
N TRP A 68 5.20 3.95 5.73
CA TRP A 68 4.17 3.07 6.28
C TRP A 68 4.54 2.67 7.70
N GLU A 69 3.55 2.51 8.56
CA GLU A 69 3.74 1.91 9.88
C GLU A 69 4.16 0.44 9.70
N ARG A 70 5.23 0.04 10.39
CA ARG A 70 5.70 -1.34 10.37
C ARG A 70 4.78 -2.20 11.23
N LEU A 71 4.28 -3.29 10.64
CA LEU A 71 3.53 -4.28 11.39
C LEU A 71 4.47 -5.17 12.21
N PRO A 72 4.03 -5.65 13.39
CA PRO A 72 4.77 -6.65 14.14
C PRO A 72 4.91 -7.94 13.33
N GLU A 73 5.85 -8.79 13.73
CA GLU A 73 5.96 -10.13 13.14
C GLU A 73 4.66 -10.91 13.28
N ALA A 74 4.29 -11.62 12.23
CA ALA A 74 3.08 -12.44 12.22
C ALA A 74 3.23 -13.59 13.23
N SER A 75 2.30 -13.68 14.18
CA SER A 75 2.30 -14.75 15.19
C SER A 75 2.00 -16.13 14.62
N ARG A 76 1.40 -16.20 13.43
CA ARG A 76 1.16 -17.42 12.65
C ARG A 76 1.06 -17.10 11.17
N LEU A 77 1.15 -18.12 10.34
CA LEU A 77 0.83 -18.00 8.93
C LEU A 77 -0.65 -17.65 8.74
N ALA A 78 -0.92 -16.76 7.79
CA ALA A 78 -2.27 -16.42 7.38
C ALA A 78 -2.90 -17.58 6.61
N THR A 79 -4.19 -17.81 6.84
CA THR A 79 -5.00 -18.80 6.14
C THR A 79 -5.89 -18.13 5.10
N PRO A 80 -6.43 -18.88 4.12
CA PRO A 80 -7.44 -18.34 3.21
C PRO A 80 -8.68 -17.77 3.92
N ALA A 81 -9.04 -18.32 5.09
CA ALA A 81 -10.17 -17.84 5.87
C ALA A 81 -9.93 -16.43 6.44
N ASP A 82 -8.70 -16.14 6.87
CA ASP A 82 -8.30 -14.80 7.35
C ASP A 82 -8.44 -13.77 6.22
N LEU A 83 -7.94 -14.11 5.03
CA LEU A 83 -8.06 -13.26 3.85
C LEU A 83 -9.53 -13.05 3.46
N ALA A 84 -10.34 -14.13 3.45
CA ALA A 84 -11.75 -14.04 3.09
C ALA A 84 -12.53 -13.12 4.04
N ALA A 85 -12.20 -13.10 5.33
CA ALA A 85 -12.81 -12.19 6.29
C ALA A 85 -12.50 -10.72 5.96
N LEU A 86 -11.24 -10.41 5.66
CA LEU A 86 -10.83 -9.06 5.27
C LEU A 86 -11.47 -8.61 3.95
N LEU A 87 -11.50 -9.48 2.94
CA LEU A 87 -12.11 -9.18 1.65
C LEU A 87 -13.60 -8.91 1.77
N ARG A 88 -14.33 -9.64 2.63
CA ARG A 88 -15.75 -9.35 2.90
C ARG A 88 -15.95 -7.96 3.49
N GLN A 89 -15.08 -7.52 4.40
CA GLN A 89 -15.16 -6.17 4.95
C GLN A 89 -14.95 -5.11 3.85
N VAL A 90 -13.90 -5.28 3.03
CA VAL A 90 -13.61 -4.35 1.92
C VAL A 90 -14.76 -4.30 0.91
N HIS A 91 -15.33 -5.45 0.53
CA HIS A 91 -16.44 -5.50 -0.43
C HIS A 91 -17.77 -4.99 0.10
N ALA A 92 -17.93 -4.84 1.42
CA ALA A 92 -19.12 -4.26 2.04
C ALA A 92 -19.06 -2.73 2.13
N LEU A 93 -17.90 -2.12 1.85
CA LEU A 93 -17.74 -0.67 1.94
C LEU A 93 -18.50 0.04 0.83
N SER A 94 -19.06 1.22 1.16
CA SER A 94 -19.47 2.18 0.12
C SER A 94 -18.23 2.64 -0.65
N ALA A 95 -18.41 2.90 -1.95
CA ALA A 95 -17.33 3.39 -2.79
C ALA A 95 -16.72 4.69 -2.20
N PRO A 96 -15.39 4.87 -2.30
CA PRO A 96 -14.77 6.11 -1.85
C PRO A 96 -15.22 7.30 -2.69
N SER A 97 -14.99 8.51 -2.17
CA SER A 97 -15.28 9.77 -2.88
C SER A 97 -14.33 10.05 -4.06
N PHE A 98 -13.27 9.27 -4.21
CA PHE A 98 -12.32 9.35 -5.32
C PHE A 98 -12.47 8.16 -6.27
N ALA A 99 -12.07 8.34 -7.53
CA ALA A 99 -12.12 7.29 -8.53
C ALA A 99 -11.12 6.17 -8.21
N LEU A 100 -11.61 4.93 -8.20
CA LEU A 100 -10.77 3.74 -8.23
C LEU A 100 -10.50 3.32 -9.68
N PRO A 101 -9.31 2.77 -9.99
CA PRO A 101 -9.01 2.25 -11.32
C PRO A 101 -10.02 1.18 -11.73
N ARG A 102 -10.42 1.17 -13.00
CA ARG A 102 -11.30 0.14 -13.54
C ARG A 102 -10.56 -1.20 -13.57
N ARG A 103 -11.26 -2.27 -13.17
CA ARG A 103 -10.74 -3.63 -13.28
C ARG A 103 -10.88 -4.14 -14.71
N GLU A 104 -9.79 -4.13 -15.46
CA GLU A 104 -9.70 -4.74 -16.78
C GLU A 104 -9.32 -6.23 -16.66
N LEU A 105 -10.32 -7.12 -16.66
CA LEU A 105 -10.14 -8.57 -16.44
C LEU A 105 -9.22 -9.25 -17.47
N LEU A 106 -9.18 -8.72 -18.69
CA LEU A 106 -8.35 -9.22 -19.78
C LEU A 106 -7.18 -8.28 -20.10
N GLY A 107 -6.99 -7.23 -19.30
CA GLY A 107 -5.86 -6.32 -19.42
C GLY A 107 -4.57 -6.99 -18.97
N GLY A 108 -3.44 -6.47 -19.43
CA GLY A 108 -2.15 -6.82 -18.86
C GLY A 108 -2.11 -6.42 -17.37
N VAL A 109 -1.39 -7.19 -16.56
CA VAL A 109 -1.12 -6.77 -15.17
C VAL A 109 -0.24 -5.54 -15.24
N GLU A 110 -0.80 -4.37 -14.94
CA GLU A 110 -0.01 -3.15 -14.88
C GLU A 110 1.13 -3.33 -13.87
N ARG A 111 2.31 -2.85 -14.25
CA ARG A 111 3.52 -2.88 -13.44
C ARG A 111 3.25 -2.24 -12.06
N TRP A 112 3.61 -2.94 -10.97
CA TRP A 112 3.34 -2.55 -9.58
C TRP A 112 4.43 -1.67 -8.97
#